data_AF-A0A6B3BFL9-F1
#
_entry.id   AF-A0A6B3BFL9-F1
#
_cell.length_a   1.000
_cell.length_b   1.000
_cell.length_c   1.000
_cell.angle_alpha   90.00
_cell.angle_beta   90.00
_cell.angle_gamma   90.00
#
_symmetry.space_group_name_H-M   'P 1'
#
loop_
_entity.id
_entity.type
_entity.pdbx_description
1 polymer ?
#
loop_
_entity_poly.entity_id
_entity_poly.type
_entity_poly.pdbx_seq_one_letter_code
_entity_poly.pdbx_strand_id
1 'polypeptide(L)'
;MNRQAQVVVLFLVGGAMVHAGTTDLYLRYVKAGLQPMVVGAGAVLMVAALATVWYERKHSKTGPDNEVHGHDKESHEHDEELHTDDGEVHVHREPRVSWLLVLPLFALILVAPPALGSYSALRTGTALQAPLAYPPMPAGDPVRLSLVDYAGRAAYDHGRSLGNRRIAITGFVALDGKGTPYLVRMALNCCAADAQPVKVGLTGRIPPVLQPDTWLELTGTYTDRQTKDPVNKGRIPFFDIAEARPVPTPRDPYDESWNN
;
A
#
# COMPACT_ATOMS: atom_id res chain seq x y z
N MET A 1 -24.96 11.85 3.52
CA MET A 1 -24.58 11.14 2.28
C MET A 1 -25.78 10.33 1.88
N ASN A 2 -26.39 10.63 0.73
CA ASN A 2 -27.64 9.98 0.34
C ASN A 2 -27.39 8.46 0.34
N ARG A 3 -28.33 7.69 0.89
CA ARG A 3 -28.26 6.23 0.98
C ARG A 3 -27.91 5.58 -0.36
N GLN A 4 -28.38 6.15 -1.48
CA GLN A 4 -27.98 5.73 -2.83
C GLN A 4 -26.49 5.95 -3.13
N ALA A 5 -25.94 7.11 -2.76
CA ALA A 5 -24.50 7.39 -2.93
C ALA A 5 -23.65 6.48 -2.04
N GLN A 6 -24.10 6.20 -0.81
CA GLN A 6 -23.42 5.27 0.10
C GLN A 6 -23.36 3.85 -0.48
N VAL A 7 -24.47 3.33 -1.01
CA VAL A 7 -24.52 2.00 -1.64
C VAL A 7 -23.59 1.94 -2.86
N VAL A 8 -23.63 2.95 -3.73
CA VAL A 8 -22.77 3.00 -4.92
C VAL A 8 -21.30 3.05 -4.53
N VAL A 9 -20.91 3.90 -3.59
CA VAL A 9 -19.54 3.98 -3.09
C VAL A 9 -19.09 2.64 -2.50
N LEU A 10 -19.91 2.02 -1.65
CA LEU A 10 -19.59 0.74 -1.02
C LEU A 10 -19.37 -0.38 -2.06
N PHE A 11 -20.23 -0.43 -3.07
CA PHE A 11 -20.12 -1.41 -4.16
C PHE A 11 -18.88 -1.14 -5.03
N LEU A 12 -18.62 0.12 -5.40
CA LEU A 12 -17.45 0.49 -6.22
C LEU A 12 -16.14 0.21 -5.48
N VAL A 13 -16.06 0.55 -4.19
CA VAL A 13 -14.88 0.25 -3.36
C VAL A 13 -14.70 -1.27 -3.23
N GLY A 14 -15.76 -2.01 -2.93
CA GLY A 14 -15.71 -3.46 -2.83
C GLY A 14 -15.26 -4.12 -4.13
N GLY A 15 -15.82 -3.70 -5.27
CA GLY A 15 -15.44 -4.17 -6.60
C GLY A 15 -13.99 -3.83 -6.95
N ALA A 16 -13.52 -2.62 -6.62
CA ALA A 16 -12.13 -2.23 -6.82
C ALA A 16 -11.16 -3.07 -5.98
N MET A 17 -11.50 -3.37 -4.73
CA MET A 17 -10.69 -4.24 -3.86
C MET A 17 -10.62 -5.68 -4.38
N VAL A 18 -11.75 -6.25 -4.81
CA VAL A 18 -11.76 -7.58 -5.44
C VAL A 18 -10.93 -7.58 -6.71
N HIS A 19 -11.11 -6.59 -7.59
CA HIS A 19 -10.31 -6.46 -8.81
C HIS A 19 -8.81 -6.35 -8.50
N ALA A 20 -8.43 -5.48 -7.57
CA ALA A 20 -7.04 -5.32 -7.15
C ALA A 20 -6.44 -6.59 -6.53
N GLY A 21 -7.22 -7.36 -5.76
CA GLY A 21 -6.80 -8.62 -5.16
C GLY A 21 -6.77 -9.81 -6.13
N THR A 22 -7.57 -9.78 -7.20
CA THR A 22 -7.52 -10.77 -8.29
C THR A 22 -6.44 -10.46 -9.33
N THR A 23 -5.94 -9.23 -9.36
CA THR A 23 -4.79 -8.80 -10.16
C THR A 23 -3.55 -8.69 -9.27
N ASP A 24 -2.38 -8.42 -9.84
CA ASP A 24 -1.16 -8.15 -9.06
C ASP A 24 -1.08 -6.70 -8.56
N LEU A 25 -2.15 -5.92 -8.73
CA LEU A 25 -2.16 -4.51 -8.36
C LEU A 25 -2.10 -4.31 -6.84
N TYR A 26 -2.65 -5.24 -6.05
CA TYR A 26 -2.57 -5.18 -4.59
C TYR A 26 -1.12 -5.29 -4.08
N LEU A 27 -0.22 -5.96 -4.80
CA LEU A 27 1.20 -6.10 -4.41
C LEU A 27 1.94 -4.76 -4.37
N ARG A 28 1.38 -3.70 -4.99
CA ARG A 28 1.92 -2.34 -4.85
C ARG A 28 1.69 -1.74 -3.46
N TYR A 29 0.72 -2.28 -2.71
CA TYR A 29 0.20 -1.68 -1.48
C TYR A 29 0.18 -2.62 -0.29
N VAL A 30 0.05 -3.93 -0.48
CA VAL A 30 -0.24 -4.89 0.58
C VAL A 30 0.60 -6.14 0.37
N LYS A 31 1.00 -6.76 1.48
CA LYS A 31 1.74 -8.03 1.51
C LYS A 31 1.03 -9.14 0.73
N ALA A 32 1.80 -9.94 -0.01
CA ALA A 32 1.30 -11.06 -0.80
C ALA A 32 0.35 -11.98 0.00
N GLY A 33 0.74 -12.34 1.24
CA GLY A 33 -0.04 -13.22 2.11
C GLY A 33 -1.42 -12.70 2.55
N LEU A 34 -1.71 -11.40 2.40
CA LEU A 34 -2.98 -10.79 2.80
C LEU A 34 -4.02 -10.72 1.66
N GLN A 35 -3.68 -11.21 0.46
CA GLN A 35 -4.59 -11.30 -0.67
C GLN A 35 -5.99 -11.86 -0.33
N PRO A 36 -6.15 -13.01 0.36
CA PRO A 36 -7.48 -13.55 0.64
C PRO A 36 -8.31 -12.65 1.56
N MET A 37 -7.67 -11.93 2.49
CA MET A 37 -8.36 -10.97 3.35
C MET A 37 -8.83 -9.75 2.56
N VAL A 38 -8.02 -9.25 1.62
CA VAL A 38 -8.41 -8.12 0.74
C VAL A 38 -9.60 -8.49 -0.14
N VAL A 39 -9.56 -9.65 -0.78
CA VAL A 39 -10.66 -10.14 -1.63
C VAL A 39 -11.92 -10.39 -0.77
N GLY A 40 -11.76 -11.02 0.40
CA GLY A 40 -12.86 -11.27 1.33
C GLY A 40 -13.54 -9.98 1.80
N ALA A 41 -12.76 -8.97 2.19
CA ALA A 41 -13.29 -7.67 2.59
C ALA A 41 -14.03 -6.98 1.44
N GLY A 42 -13.47 -7.00 0.22
CA GLY A 42 -14.13 -6.46 -0.96
C GLY A 42 -15.48 -7.14 -1.25
N ALA A 43 -15.53 -8.47 -1.13
CA ALA A 43 -16.76 -9.23 -1.30
C ALA A 43 -17.83 -8.87 -0.24
N VAL A 44 -17.43 -8.71 1.03
CA VAL A 44 -18.33 -8.30 2.11
C VAL A 44 -18.94 -6.92 1.83
N LEU A 45 -18.14 -5.95 1.36
CA LEU A 45 -18.63 -4.61 0.99
C LEU A 45 -19.64 -4.67 -0.15
N MET A 46 -19.39 -5.48 -1.19
CA MET A 46 -20.34 -5.69 -2.28
C MET A 46 -21.64 -6.33 -1.79
N VAL A 47 -21.57 -7.37 -0.94
CA VAL A 47 -22.75 -8.04 -0.38
C VAL A 47 -23.56 -7.08 0.48
N ALA A 48 -22.92 -6.27 1.32
CA ALA A 48 -23.60 -5.27 2.14
C ALA A 48 -24.32 -4.21 1.29
N ALA A 49 -23.70 -3.77 0.18
CA ALA A 49 -24.32 -2.83 -0.75
C ALA A 49 -25.57 -3.44 -1.41
N LEU A 50 -25.47 -4.68 -1.89
CA LEU A 50 -26.58 -5.41 -2.52
C LEU A 50 -27.72 -5.68 -1.54
N ALA A 51 -27.38 -6.09 -0.31
CA ALA A 51 -28.36 -6.31 0.76
C ALA A 51 -29.15 -5.03 1.07
N THR A 52 -28.49 -3.88 1.13
CA THR A 52 -29.14 -2.58 1.38
C THR A 52 -30.19 -2.26 0.31
N VAL A 53 -29.84 -2.43 -0.98
CA VAL A 53 -30.79 -2.23 -2.10
C VAL A 53 -31.96 -3.21 -2.03
N TRP A 54 -31.69 -4.46 -1.67
CA TRP A 54 -32.73 -5.49 -1.57
C TRP A 54 -33.73 -5.20 -0.43
N TYR A 55 -33.23 -4.81 0.75
CA TYR A 55 -34.09 -4.44 1.88
C TYR A 55 -34.98 -3.23 1.59
N GLU A 56 -34.45 -2.21 0.91
CA GLU A 56 -35.22 -1.05 0.47
C GLU A 56 -36.33 -1.44 -0.50
N ARG A 57 -36.00 -2.19 -1.55
CA ARG A 57 -36.99 -2.66 -2.53
C ARG A 57 -38.09 -3.50 -1.91
N LYS A 58 -37.78 -4.29 -0.88
CA LYS A 58 -38.75 -5.11 -0.16
C LYS A 58 -39.68 -4.26 0.70
N HIS A 59 -39.18 -3.23 1.39
CA HIS A 59 -39.99 -2.37 2.25
C HIS A 59 -40.87 -1.40 1.45
N SER A 60 -40.40 -0.88 0.30
CA SER A 60 -41.23 -0.04 -0.58
C SER A 60 -42.41 -0.78 -1.24
N LYS A 61 -42.43 -2.12 -1.21
CA LYS A 61 -43.54 -2.95 -1.70
C LYS A 61 -44.59 -3.30 -0.64
N THR A 62 -44.44 -2.80 0.59
CA THR A 62 -45.33 -3.13 1.72
C THR A 62 -45.99 -1.89 2.36
N GLY A 63 -46.11 -0.78 1.62
CA GLY A 63 -46.96 0.34 2.01
C GLY A 63 -48.38 0.09 1.53
N PRO A 64 -49.38 -0.07 2.41
CA PRO A 64 -50.77 -0.26 2.01
C PRO A 64 -51.36 1.07 1.54
N ASP A 65 -52.11 1.00 0.45
CA ASP A 65 -53.06 2.01 0.01
C ASP A 65 -53.99 2.40 1.17
N ASN A 66 -54.12 3.70 1.44
CA ASN A 66 -55.30 4.22 2.12
C ASN A 66 -55.55 5.67 1.69
N GLU A 67 -56.10 5.82 0.48
CA GLU A 67 -57.11 6.85 0.24
C GLU A 67 -58.39 6.44 1.00
N VAL A 68 -58.93 7.30 1.87
CA VAL A 68 -60.39 7.49 2.10
C VAL A 68 -60.63 8.81 2.86
N HIS A 69 -61.20 9.77 2.13
CA HIS A 69 -62.30 10.71 2.44
C HIS A 69 -62.45 11.48 3.78
N GLY A 70 -62.65 12.80 3.65
CA GLY A 70 -63.41 13.62 4.60
C GLY A 70 -63.49 15.11 4.19
N HIS A 71 -64.56 15.51 3.50
CA HIS A 71 -64.86 16.85 2.98
C HIS A 71 -65.34 17.86 4.06
N ASP A 72 -64.95 19.13 3.85
CA ASP A 72 -65.71 20.39 3.92
C ASP A 72 -66.36 20.95 5.21
N LYS A 73 -65.95 22.22 5.48
CA LYS A 73 -66.72 23.44 5.85
C LYS A 73 -66.87 23.95 7.31
N GLU A 74 -66.60 25.26 7.37
CA GLU A 74 -67.26 26.36 8.11
C GLU A 74 -66.55 27.07 9.29
N SER A 75 -66.72 28.39 9.24
CA SER A 75 -66.11 29.51 9.97
C SER A 75 -66.57 29.64 11.42
N HIS A 76 -65.72 30.22 12.29
CA HIS A 76 -65.97 31.44 13.10
C HIS A 76 -64.88 31.66 14.18
N GLU A 77 -64.67 32.94 14.50
CA GLU A 77 -63.61 33.58 15.30
C GLU A 77 -63.63 33.24 16.81
N HIS A 78 -62.44 33.23 17.46
CA HIS A 78 -62.07 34.04 18.64
C HIS A 78 -60.88 33.44 19.42
N ASP A 79 -59.77 34.19 19.40
CA ASP A 79 -58.89 34.62 20.49
C ASP A 79 -58.18 33.64 21.46
N GLU A 80 -56.86 33.85 21.51
CA GLU A 80 -55.87 33.72 22.61
C GLU A 80 -54.97 32.45 22.67
N GLU A 81 -53.80 32.59 22.00
CA GLU A 81 -52.43 32.19 22.38
C GLU A 81 -52.27 30.84 23.12
N LEU A 82 -51.96 29.70 22.50
CA LEU A 82 -50.90 29.30 21.55
C LEU A 82 -49.45 29.59 21.99
N HIS A 83 -48.88 28.68 22.78
CA HIS A 83 -47.50 28.24 22.60
C HIS A 83 -47.42 26.72 22.80
N THR A 84 -47.90 25.97 21.80
CA THR A 84 -47.51 24.58 21.60
C THR A 84 -46.12 24.55 20.98
N ASP A 85 -45.21 23.86 21.67
CA ASP A 85 -43.86 23.52 21.22
C ASP A 85 -43.97 22.59 20.00
N ASP A 86 -44.16 23.18 18.82
CA ASP A 86 -44.04 22.49 17.54
C ASP A 86 -42.55 22.21 17.32
N GLY A 87 -42.12 21.04 17.74
CA GLY A 87 -40.84 20.46 17.34
C GLY A 87 -40.83 20.24 15.83
N GLU A 88 -40.51 21.30 15.08
CA GLU A 88 -40.15 21.21 13.66
C GLU A 88 -39.00 20.21 13.52
N VAL A 89 -39.33 19.02 13.04
CA VAL A 89 -38.35 18.06 12.55
C VAL A 89 -37.73 18.69 11.31
N HIS A 90 -36.67 19.47 11.49
CA HIS A 90 -35.86 19.98 10.38
C HIS A 90 -35.28 18.80 9.63
N VAL A 91 -35.93 18.41 8.52
CA VAL A 91 -35.39 17.45 7.56
C VAL A 91 -34.20 18.15 6.88
N HIS A 92 -33.00 17.95 7.41
CA HIS A 92 -31.78 18.46 6.82
C HIS A 92 -31.62 17.90 5.40
N ARG A 93 -31.88 18.74 4.39
CA ARG A 93 -31.64 18.43 2.99
C ARG A 93 -30.15 18.16 2.81
N GLU A 94 -29.80 16.90 2.60
CA GLU A 94 -28.40 16.49 2.54
C GLU A 94 -27.61 17.26 1.47
N PRO A 95 -26.40 17.76 1.78
CA PRO A 95 -25.63 18.53 0.82
C PRO A 95 -25.24 17.66 -0.39
N ARG A 96 -25.64 18.10 -1.60
CA ARG A 96 -25.23 17.53 -2.89
C ARG A 96 -23.70 17.45 -3.05
N VAL A 97 -22.97 18.22 -2.25
CA VAL A 97 -21.50 18.20 -2.10
C VAL A 97 -20.96 16.81 -1.72
N SER A 98 -21.75 15.95 -1.08
CA SER A 98 -21.33 14.57 -0.74
C SER A 98 -20.91 13.76 -1.97
N TRP A 99 -21.41 14.08 -3.17
CA TRP A 99 -20.98 13.46 -4.42
C TRP A 99 -19.53 13.77 -4.78
N LEU A 100 -18.94 14.85 -4.26
CA LEU A 100 -17.51 15.13 -4.45
C LEU A 100 -16.61 14.07 -3.80
N LEU A 101 -17.10 13.28 -2.84
CA LEU A 101 -16.34 12.16 -2.25
C LEU A 101 -16.12 11.00 -3.24
N VAL A 102 -16.92 10.94 -4.31
CA VAL A 102 -16.76 9.97 -5.39
C VAL A 102 -15.54 10.33 -6.26
N LEU A 103 -15.20 11.62 -6.38
CA LEU A 103 -14.07 12.11 -7.16
C LEU A 103 -12.71 11.59 -6.66
N PRO A 104 -12.31 11.72 -5.38
CA PRO A 104 -11.03 11.15 -4.90
C PRO A 104 -11.02 9.63 -4.99
N LEU A 105 -12.16 8.95 -4.85
CA LEU A 105 -12.25 7.50 -5.06
C LEU A 105 -11.93 7.13 -6.52
N PHE A 106 -12.55 7.81 -7.50
CA PHE A 106 -12.23 7.60 -8.91
C PHE A 106 -10.79 7.97 -9.23
N ALA A 107 -10.25 9.03 -8.64
CA ALA A 107 -8.85 9.40 -8.81
C ALA A 107 -7.91 8.27 -8.34
N LEU A 108 -8.18 7.65 -7.19
CA LEU A 108 -7.39 6.52 -6.69
C LEU A 108 -7.53 5.26 -7.56
N ILE A 109 -8.72 5.01 -8.12
CA ILE A 109 -8.96 3.85 -8.99
C ILE A 109 -8.30 4.04 -10.36
N LEU A 110 -8.37 5.25 -10.93
CA LEU A 110 -7.89 5.56 -12.28
C LEU A 110 -6.40 5.90 -12.31
N VAL A 111 -5.86 6.47 -11.24
CA VAL A 111 -4.46 6.88 -11.11
C VAL A 111 -3.82 6.08 -9.98
N ALA A 112 -3.59 4.78 -10.22
CA ALA A 112 -2.91 3.92 -9.25
C ALA A 112 -1.42 4.33 -9.17
N PRO A 113 -0.95 4.94 -8.06
CA PRO A 113 0.46 5.29 -7.92
C PRO A 113 1.34 4.03 -8.02
N PRO A 114 2.57 4.16 -8.56
CA PRO A 114 3.52 3.05 -8.58
C PRO A 114 3.89 2.63 -7.15
N ALA A 115 4.50 1.45 -7.02
CA ALA A 115 5.09 1.00 -5.75
C ALA A 115 6.16 1.98 -5.24
N LEU A 116 6.47 1.92 -3.95
CA LEU A 116 7.47 2.83 -3.36
C LEU A 116 8.84 2.65 -4.02
N GLY A 117 9.43 3.76 -4.43
CA GLY A 117 10.69 3.80 -5.17
C GLY A 117 11.80 4.59 -4.49
N SER A 118 12.77 5.00 -5.31
CA SER A 118 14.01 5.71 -4.95
C SER A 118 13.77 6.95 -4.09
N TYR A 119 12.73 7.72 -4.41
CA TYR A 119 12.37 8.94 -3.68
C TYR A 119 12.00 8.68 -2.21
N SER A 120 11.16 7.68 -1.95
CA SER A 120 10.76 7.30 -0.59
C SER A 120 11.93 6.68 0.17
N ALA A 121 12.74 5.87 -0.53
CA ALA A 121 13.92 5.23 0.03
C ALA A 121 14.96 6.25 0.53
N LEU A 122 15.15 7.38 -0.16
CA LEU A 122 16.15 8.38 0.25
C LEU A 122 15.70 9.24 1.43
N ARG A 123 14.39 9.34 1.68
CA ARG A 123 13.82 10.13 2.79
C ARG A 123 13.56 9.33 4.05
N THR A 124 13.54 8.03 3.91
CA THR A 124 13.41 7.10 5.02
C THR A 124 14.78 6.52 5.33
N GLY A 125 15.15 6.43 6.59
CA GLY A 125 16.41 5.80 6.97
C GLY A 125 16.38 4.30 6.70
N THR A 126 17.54 3.69 6.46
CA THR A 126 17.60 2.25 6.23
C THR A 126 17.12 1.48 7.47
N ALA A 127 16.22 0.52 7.26
CA ALA A 127 15.71 -0.36 8.29
C ALA A 127 16.39 -1.71 8.18
N LEU A 128 17.52 -1.84 8.86
CA LEU A 128 18.23 -3.10 8.98
C LEU A 128 18.30 -3.51 10.44
N GLN A 129 17.97 -4.76 10.72
CA GLN A 129 17.98 -5.34 12.06
C GLN A 129 18.82 -6.61 12.05
N ALA A 130 19.44 -6.93 13.19
CA ALA A 130 20.23 -8.15 13.34
C ALA A 130 19.30 -9.30 13.74
N PRO A 131 19.17 -10.36 12.92
CA PRO A 131 18.46 -11.57 13.32
C PRO A 131 19.22 -12.31 14.42
N LEU A 132 18.51 -13.17 15.16
CA LEU A 132 19.11 -14.00 16.22
C LEU A 132 20.17 -14.97 15.69
N ALA A 133 19.97 -15.47 14.48
CA ALA A 133 20.91 -16.32 13.77
C ALA A 133 20.69 -16.14 12.27
N TYR A 134 21.75 -16.38 11.49
CA TYR A 134 21.63 -16.39 10.05
C TYR A 134 21.48 -17.83 9.54
N PRO A 135 20.53 -18.11 8.62
CA PRO A 135 20.41 -19.43 8.04
C PRO A 135 21.70 -19.83 7.28
N PRO A 136 21.95 -21.13 7.07
CA PRO A 136 23.02 -21.57 6.20
C PRO A 136 22.80 -20.99 4.80
N MET A 137 23.90 -20.62 4.15
CA MET A 137 23.81 -20.03 2.82
C MET A 137 23.39 -21.06 1.78
N PRO A 138 22.51 -20.68 0.83
CA PRO A 138 22.11 -21.56 -0.26
C PRO A 138 23.31 -22.09 -1.06
N ALA A 139 23.11 -23.25 -1.67
CA ALA A 139 24.02 -23.76 -2.70
C ALA A 139 23.88 -22.93 -3.99
N GLY A 140 24.96 -22.82 -4.76
CA GLY A 140 24.98 -22.13 -6.05
C GLY A 140 26.18 -21.22 -6.23
N ASP A 141 26.49 -20.88 -7.48
CA ASP A 141 27.47 -19.87 -7.86
C ASP A 141 27.00 -19.14 -9.14
N PRO A 142 26.58 -17.87 -9.08
CA PRO A 142 26.50 -17.04 -7.87
C PRO A 142 25.39 -17.50 -6.90
N VAL A 143 25.61 -17.27 -5.61
CA VAL A 143 24.59 -17.50 -4.56
C VAL A 143 23.55 -16.39 -4.64
N ARG A 144 22.28 -16.74 -4.89
CA ARG A 144 21.18 -15.78 -4.89
C ARG A 144 20.73 -15.49 -3.46
N LEU A 145 20.77 -14.22 -3.05
CA LEU A 145 20.33 -13.77 -1.74
C LEU A 145 19.34 -12.62 -1.88
N SER A 146 18.46 -12.46 -0.89
CA SER A 146 17.70 -11.22 -0.75
C SER A 146 18.66 -10.08 -0.39
N LEU A 147 18.28 -8.85 -0.72
CA LEU A 147 19.08 -7.67 -0.38
C LEU A 147 19.19 -7.49 1.13
N VAL A 148 18.11 -7.82 1.86
CA VAL A 148 18.07 -7.82 3.34
C VAL A 148 19.05 -8.82 3.93
N ASP A 149 19.07 -10.07 3.43
CA ASP A 149 19.96 -11.12 3.95
C ASP A 149 21.43 -10.74 3.74
N TYR A 150 21.76 -10.23 2.55
CA TYR A 150 23.10 -9.73 2.28
C TYR A 150 23.45 -8.59 3.24
N ALA A 151 22.57 -7.58 3.35
CA ALA A 151 22.83 -6.42 4.17
C ALA A 151 23.02 -6.79 5.65
N GLY A 152 22.17 -7.67 6.19
CA GLY A 152 22.26 -8.14 7.58
C GLY A 152 23.60 -8.83 7.84
N ARG A 153 23.96 -9.81 7.00
CA ARG A 153 25.23 -10.54 7.10
C ARG A 153 26.45 -9.63 6.96
N ALA A 154 26.39 -8.67 6.05
CA ALA A 154 27.48 -7.71 5.85
C ALA A 154 27.62 -6.72 7.04
N ALA A 155 26.50 -6.24 7.58
CA ALA A 155 26.47 -5.20 8.62
C ALA A 155 26.71 -5.72 10.04
N TYR A 156 26.26 -6.94 10.36
CA TYR A 156 26.27 -7.48 11.72
C TYR A 156 27.06 -8.80 11.87
N ASP A 157 27.12 -9.64 10.83
CA ASP A 157 27.96 -10.84 10.85
C ASP A 157 29.37 -10.58 10.30
N HIS A 158 29.66 -9.35 9.89
CA HIS A 158 30.94 -8.95 9.29
C HIS A 158 31.37 -9.88 8.14
N GLY A 159 30.40 -10.34 7.35
CA GLY A 159 30.63 -11.20 6.18
C GLY A 159 31.12 -12.62 6.49
N ARG A 160 31.18 -13.07 7.75
CA ARG A 160 31.67 -14.41 8.11
C ARG A 160 30.90 -15.52 7.39
N SER A 161 29.58 -15.40 7.32
CA SER A 161 28.74 -16.36 6.59
C SER A 161 28.79 -16.21 5.06
N LEU A 162 29.20 -15.05 4.55
CA LEU A 162 29.30 -14.79 3.10
C LEU A 162 30.58 -15.42 2.52
N GLY A 163 31.70 -15.24 3.22
CA GLY A 163 33.02 -15.67 2.75
C GLY A 163 33.42 -15.02 1.42
N ASN A 164 34.14 -15.76 0.58
CA ASN A 164 34.61 -15.30 -0.74
C ASN A 164 33.66 -15.68 -1.89
N ARG A 165 32.39 -15.95 -1.61
CA ARG A 165 31.45 -16.39 -2.65
C ARG A 165 30.95 -15.22 -3.48
N ARG A 166 30.71 -15.49 -4.76
CA ARG A 166 29.95 -14.59 -5.62
C ARG A 166 28.49 -14.65 -5.23
N ILE A 167 27.90 -13.48 -5.03
CA ILE A 167 26.53 -13.31 -4.58
C ILE A 167 25.79 -12.54 -5.68
N ALA A 168 24.55 -12.93 -5.94
CA ALA A 168 23.63 -12.21 -6.78
C ALA A 168 22.53 -11.59 -5.89
N ILE A 169 22.39 -10.28 -5.93
CA ILE A 169 21.34 -9.51 -5.26
C ILE A 169 20.56 -8.67 -6.28
N THR A 170 19.28 -8.44 -5.99
CA THR A 170 18.40 -7.65 -6.86
C THR A 170 17.78 -6.51 -6.06
N GLY A 171 17.70 -5.33 -6.68
CA GLY A 171 17.04 -4.17 -6.11
C GLY A 171 16.91 -3.05 -7.14
N PHE A 172 16.26 -1.96 -6.74
CA PHE A 172 16.19 -0.75 -7.56
C PHE A 172 17.27 0.25 -7.14
N VAL A 173 17.68 1.07 -8.09
CA VAL A 173 18.70 2.09 -7.89
C VAL A 173 18.11 3.32 -7.20
N ALA A 174 18.82 3.82 -6.19
CA ALA A 174 18.59 5.14 -5.59
C ALA A 174 19.90 5.93 -5.57
N LEU A 175 19.83 7.22 -5.90
CA LEU A 175 20.98 8.13 -5.91
C LEU A 175 20.75 9.23 -4.88
N ASP A 176 21.66 9.42 -3.92
CA ASP A 176 21.55 10.56 -3.01
C ASP A 176 21.85 11.91 -3.69
N GLY A 177 21.69 13.00 -2.95
CA GLY A 177 21.96 14.35 -3.47
C GLY A 177 23.41 14.61 -3.89
N LYS A 178 24.35 13.71 -3.58
CA LYS A 178 25.75 13.76 -4.02
C LYS A 178 26.04 12.81 -5.19
N GLY A 179 25.04 12.07 -5.66
CA GLY A 179 25.18 11.05 -6.69
C GLY A 179 25.72 9.70 -6.18
N THR A 180 25.78 9.48 -4.85
CA THR A 180 26.20 8.18 -4.31
C THR A 180 25.13 7.14 -4.63
N PRO A 181 25.50 6.02 -5.29
CA PRO A 181 24.53 5.02 -5.67
C PRO A 181 24.30 3.98 -4.56
N TYR A 182 23.02 3.69 -4.33
CA TYR A 182 22.55 2.62 -3.47
C TYR A 182 21.68 1.65 -4.28
N LEU A 183 21.82 0.37 -4.01
CA LEU A 183 20.82 -0.63 -4.36
C LEU A 183 19.86 -0.78 -3.18
N VAL A 184 18.57 -0.75 -3.47
CA VAL A 184 17.52 -0.71 -2.45
C VAL A 184 16.46 -1.77 -2.74
N ARG A 185 15.98 -2.41 -1.66
CA ARG A 185 14.70 -3.09 -1.62
C ARG A 185 13.86 -2.46 -0.53
N MET A 186 12.55 -2.36 -0.76
CA MET A 186 11.61 -1.96 0.27
C MET A 186 11.11 -3.23 0.95
N ALA A 187 11.08 -3.27 2.28
CA ALA A 187 10.49 -4.38 3.04
C ALA A 187 9.22 -3.89 3.74
N LEU A 188 8.18 -4.71 3.78
CA LEU A 188 6.90 -4.39 4.42
C LEU A 188 6.50 -5.49 5.41
N ASN A 189 5.66 -5.13 6.39
CA ASN A 189 5.07 -6.10 7.31
C ASN A 189 3.61 -6.37 6.97
N CYS A 190 2.83 -5.34 6.68
CA CYS A 190 1.42 -5.47 6.31
C CYS A 190 1.04 -4.63 5.09
N CYS A 191 1.61 -3.44 4.89
CA CYS A 191 1.25 -2.55 3.78
C CYS A 191 2.33 -1.52 3.44
N ALA A 192 2.20 -0.88 2.28
CA ALA A 192 3.10 0.17 1.79
C ALA A 192 3.30 1.34 2.77
N ALA A 193 2.37 1.56 3.72
CA ALA A 193 2.51 2.58 4.75
C ALA A 193 3.56 2.23 5.81
N ASP A 194 3.82 0.94 6.04
CA ASP A 194 4.88 0.47 6.96
C ASP A 194 6.19 0.14 6.23
N ALA A 195 6.21 0.26 4.91
CA ALA A 195 7.35 -0.15 4.11
C ALA A 195 8.59 0.69 4.45
N GLN A 196 9.70 0.02 4.71
CA GLN A 196 10.99 0.64 5.03
C GLN A 196 12.09 0.17 4.07
N PRO A 197 13.07 1.03 3.72
CA PRO A 197 14.12 0.67 2.79
C PRO A 197 15.25 -0.11 3.47
N VAL A 198 15.75 -1.15 2.82
CA VAL A 198 17.09 -1.68 3.09
C VAL A 198 18.03 -1.16 2.02
N LYS A 199 19.11 -0.48 2.43
CA LYS A 199 20.06 0.16 1.52
C LYS A 199 21.39 -0.58 1.55
N VAL A 200 21.94 -0.81 0.36
CA VAL A 200 23.29 -1.32 0.16
C VAL A 200 24.05 -0.33 -0.72
N GLY A 201 25.16 0.19 -0.22
CA GLY A 201 26.04 1.06 -0.99
C GLY A 201 26.78 0.28 -2.08
N LEU A 202 27.08 0.92 -3.21
CA LEU A 202 27.74 0.25 -4.33
C LEU A 202 29.21 0.65 -4.45
N THR A 203 30.07 -0.32 -4.73
CA THR A 203 31.49 -0.13 -5.06
C THR A 203 31.93 -1.10 -6.16
N GLY A 204 33.19 -1.05 -6.58
CA GLY A 204 33.70 -1.86 -7.68
C GLY A 204 33.26 -1.35 -9.06
N ARG A 205 32.84 -2.27 -9.94
CA ARG A 205 32.46 -1.97 -11.34
C ARG A 205 31.03 -1.47 -11.46
N ILE A 206 30.79 -0.27 -10.95
CA ILE A 206 29.48 0.39 -11.03
C ILE A 206 29.21 0.79 -12.49
N PRO A 207 28.01 0.54 -13.05
CA PRO A 207 27.62 1.04 -14.37
C PRO A 207 27.81 2.56 -14.48
N PRO A 208 28.32 3.07 -15.62
CA PRO A 208 28.61 4.50 -15.79
C PRO A 208 27.35 5.37 -15.81
N VAL A 209 26.20 4.79 -16.14
CA VAL A 209 24.90 5.47 -16.16
C VAL A 209 23.94 4.68 -15.28
N LEU A 210 23.51 5.33 -14.20
CA LEU A 210 22.53 4.80 -13.26
C LEU A 210 21.29 5.70 -13.28
N GLN A 211 20.13 5.10 -13.53
CA GLN A 211 18.85 5.80 -13.50
C GLN A 211 18.10 5.38 -12.22
N PRO A 212 17.61 6.34 -11.41
CA PRO A 212 16.74 6.02 -10.27
C PRO A 212 15.56 5.14 -10.70
N ASP A 213 15.10 4.29 -9.78
CA ASP A 213 13.96 3.37 -9.98
C ASP A 213 14.19 2.26 -11.04
N THR A 214 15.40 2.16 -11.59
CA THR A 214 15.79 1.04 -12.46
C THR A 214 16.16 -0.17 -11.63
N TRP A 215 15.59 -1.33 -11.96
CA TRP A 215 15.90 -2.60 -11.31
C TRP A 215 17.14 -3.24 -11.90
N LEU A 216 18.08 -3.60 -11.03
CA LEU A 216 19.33 -4.26 -11.40
C LEU A 216 19.49 -5.56 -10.62
N GLU A 217 19.96 -6.60 -11.30
CA GLU A 217 20.61 -7.76 -10.69
C GLU A 217 22.12 -7.50 -10.68
N LEU A 218 22.70 -7.44 -9.49
CA LEU A 218 24.13 -7.22 -9.28
C LEU A 218 24.77 -8.53 -8.83
N THR A 219 25.86 -8.91 -9.50
CA THR A 219 26.71 -10.02 -9.10
C THR A 219 28.06 -9.48 -8.61
N GLY A 220 28.52 -9.97 -7.46
CA GLY A 220 29.67 -9.39 -6.79
C GLY A 220 30.04 -10.12 -5.50
N THR A 221 30.83 -9.47 -4.66
CA THR A 221 31.38 -10.04 -3.42
C THR A 221 31.22 -9.09 -2.23
N TYR A 222 31.41 -9.65 -1.04
CA TYR A 222 31.41 -8.91 0.22
C TYR A 222 32.60 -7.93 0.31
N THR A 223 32.37 -6.78 0.94
CA THR A 223 33.40 -5.83 1.39
C THR A 223 33.12 -5.39 2.82
N ASP A 224 34.17 -5.09 3.58
CA ASP A 224 34.10 -4.57 4.96
C ASP A 224 33.64 -3.11 5.05
N ARG A 225 33.54 -2.41 3.91
CA ARG A 225 33.13 -1.02 3.84
C ARG A 225 31.67 -0.85 4.29
N GLN A 226 31.45 0.10 5.20
CA GLN A 226 30.12 0.51 5.67
C GLN A 226 30.04 2.02 5.85
N THR A 227 28.84 2.56 5.83
CA THR A 227 28.56 3.95 6.21
C THR A 227 27.32 4.04 7.10
N LYS A 228 27.04 5.23 7.64
CA LYS A 228 25.81 5.52 8.38
C LYS A 228 24.83 6.24 7.48
N ASP A 229 23.58 5.79 7.51
CA ASP A 229 22.48 6.46 6.83
C ASP A 229 22.35 7.91 7.32
N PRO A 230 22.23 8.90 6.41
CA PRO A 230 22.11 10.30 6.80
C PRO A 230 20.87 10.58 7.65
N VAL A 231 19.77 9.85 7.44
CA VAL A 231 18.45 10.06 8.07
C VAL A 231 18.40 9.50 9.48
N ASN A 232 18.63 8.20 9.67
CA ASN A 232 18.46 7.52 10.96
C ASN A 232 19.76 6.97 11.58
N LYS A 233 20.91 7.22 10.93
CA LYS A 233 22.24 6.69 11.33
C LYS A 233 22.34 5.16 11.33
N GLY A 234 21.40 4.47 10.68
CA GLY A 234 21.44 3.02 10.46
C GLY A 234 22.66 2.59 9.65
N ARG A 235 23.07 1.33 9.76
CA ARG A 235 24.25 0.80 9.06
C ARG A 235 23.91 0.51 7.61
N ILE A 236 24.69 1.05 6.68
CA ILE A 236 24.61 0.76 5.26
C ILE A 236 25.90 0.02 4.87
N PRO A 237 25.87 -1.30 4.66
CA PRO A 237 27.00 -2.02 4.12
C PRO A 237 27.15 -1.75 2.62
N PHE A 238 28.37 -1.92 2.11
CA PHE A 238 28.66 -1.83 0.68
C PHE A 238 28.70 -3.22 0.03
N PHE A 239 28.51 -3.26 -1.27
CA PHE A 239 28.66 -4.45 -2.11
C PHE A 239 29.65 -4.17 -3.24
N ASP A 240 30.63 -5.06 -3.41
CA ASP A 240 31.66 -4.94 -4.44
C ASP A 240 31.19 -5.61 -5.73
N ILE A 241 30.80 -4.78 -6.70
CA ILE A 241 30.17 -5.24 -7.94
C ILE A 241 31.21 -5.75 -8.92
N ALA A 242 30.99 -6.96 -9.43
CA ALA A 242 31.71 -7.51 -10.56
C ALA A 242 30.93 -7.34 -11.88
N GLU A 243 29.61 -7.55 -11.84
CA GLU A 243 28.70 -7.49 -12.98
C GLU A 243 27.35 -6.88 -12.56
N ALA A 244 26.72 -6.12 -13.46
CA ALA A 244 25.43 -5.50 -13.25
C ALA A 244 24.55 -5.67 -14.50
N ARG A 245 23.33 -6.17 -14.31
CA ARG A 245 22.38 -6.42 -15.40
C ARG A 245 21.02 -5.79 -15.11
N PRO A 246 20.45 -5.00 -16.04
CA PRO A 246 19.06 -4.56 -15.93
C PRO A 246 18.08 -5.72 -15.95
N VAL A 247 17.10 -5.68 -15.07
CA VAL A 247 16.01 -6.66 -14.98
C VAL A 247 14.67 -5.94 -14.95
N PRO A 248 13.56 -6.56 -15.39
CA PRO A 248 12.25 -5.99 -15.20
C PRO A 248 11.93 -5.88 -13.71
N THR A 249 11.05 -4.94 -13.34
CA THR A 249 10.50 -4.86 -11.99
C THR A 249 9.93 -6.21 -11.58
N PRO A 250 10.38 -6.80 -10.45
CA PRO A 250 9.82 -8.05 -9.95
C PRO A 250 8.31 -7.94 -9.74
N ARG A 251 7.61 -9.07 -9.88
CA ARG A 251 6.17 -9.15 -9.64
C ARG A 251 5.80 -8.65 -8.24
N ASP A 252 6.59 -9.04 -7.24
CA ASP A 252 6.56 -8.46 -5.89
C ASP A 252 7.74 -7.49 -5.69
N PRO A 253 7.49 -6.17 -5.69
CA PRO A 253 8.54 -5.18 -5.52
C PRO A 253 9.05 -5.09 -4.08
N TYR A 254 8.41 -5.76 -3.12
CA TYR A 254 8.76 -5.71 -1.70
C TYR A 254 9.41 -7.01 -1.22
N ASP A 255 10.25 -6.91 -0.19
CA ASP A 255 10.71 -8.04 0.61
C ASP A 255 9.73 -8.31 1.77
N GLU A 256 9.54 -9.59 2.09
CA GLU A 256 8.55 -10.09 3.07
C GLU A 256 8.80 -9.62 4.51
N SER A 257 10.05 -9.30 4.85
CA SER A 257 10.41 -8.69 6.13
C SER A 257 11.84 -8.12 6.08
N TRP A 258 12.18 -7.26 7.05
CA TRP A 258 13.55 -6.83 7.31
C TRP A 258 14.33 -7.77 8.27
N ASN A 259 13.73 -8.90 8.65
CA ASN A 259 14.26 -9.94 9.56
C ASN A 259 13.97 -11.33 9.00
N ASN A 260 14.76 -11.78 8.01
CA ASN A 260 14.71 -13.16 7.53
C ASN A 260 15.81 -14.02 8.15
#